data_AF-A0A813EA87-F1
#
_entry.id   AF-A0A813EA87-F1
#
_cell.length_a   1.000
_cell.length_b   1.000
_cell.length_c   1.000
_cell.angle_alpha   90.00
_cell.angle_beta   90.00
_cell.angle_gamma   90.00
#
_symmetry.space_group_name_H-M   'P 1'
#
loop_
_entity.id
_entity.type
_entity.pdbx_description
1 polymer ?
#
loop_
_entity_poly.entity_id
_entity_poly.type
_entity_poly.pdbx_seq_one_letter_code
_entity_poly.pdbx_strand_id
1 'polypeptide(L)'
;MKEEACRIARLCYAKFQAGAAYADVMEYRDSLCRELTAAQPLPSSVRKRPASTAPQQKQAQIADQTTNNLKTETNQPASQQGANHQSPSMTKDSKKHRGGSSKLSRRRPQSCPTCGRPFRNQKPYDKHVAAAKCLRTQQTVATQGRLLSWLGSKFQARSLILACIPLEVQEVVSPFFGSGAAELELLRERRHVKVRASDADAALVNFWQQVLASPQAVADQLSGIIPAKRAVTAVEFDVMQRNLTRIREGAVMAGAPAVLAAARFWAVNHLCFSGLMRSSFQGPQALKLQRSREKKLQRVRGFQPPAAMRLQLAATDCFESVRTSPQGALLFLDPPYLQEGGSRRKEKLKRGGLSQARYACGPNFGLQAHTQLRQLLSTRSRWILCHSDCQEIRELYAGYHMVEYGQGCAQGRAGQGPAAAKARTGPAETVRRELLILSSWVAERAPCELLVGGGAGAEAAPQLLPTRRLRQKTSL
;
A
#
# COMPACT_ATOMS: atom_id res chain seq x y z
N MET A 1 -37.64 8.24 -12.71
CA MET A 1 -36.32 8.92 -12.62
C MET A 1 -35.18 8.11 -13.25
N LYS A 2 -34.83 6.90 -12.77
CA LYS A 2 -33.71 6.12 -13.35
C LYS A 2 -33.96 5.59 -14.77
N GLU A 3 -35.16 5.09 -15.06
CA GLU A 3 -35.50 4.62 -16.42
C GLU A 3 -35.53 5.76 -17.43
N GLU A 4 -36.06 6.90 -17.02
CA GLU A 4 -36.14 8.06 -17.89
C GLU A 4 -34.77 8.69 -18.19
N ALA A 5 -33.87 8.72 -17.20
CA ALA A 5 -32.48 9.12 -17.43
C ALA A 5 -31.76 8.20 -18.43
N CYS A 6 -32.04 6.89 -18.38
CA CYS A 6 -31.54 5.94 -19.37
C CYS A 6 -32.13 6.17 -20.77
N ARG A 7 -33.41 6.59 -20.85
CA ARG A 7 -34.06 6.92 -22.13
C ARG A 7 -33.43 8.14 -22.79
N ILE A 8 -33.26 9.23 -22.03
CA ILE A 8 -32.60 10.45 -22.52
C ILE A 8 -31.18 10.16 -23.00
N ALA A 9 -30.41 9.38 -22.22
CA ALA A 9 -29.04 9.04 -22.59
C ALA A 9 -28.96 8.26 -23.92
N ARG A 10 -29.90 7.36 -24.19
CA ARG A 10 -29.98 6.64 -25.48
C ARG A 10 -30.33 7.56 -26.64
N LEU A 11 -31.24 8.51 -26.44
CA LEU A 11 -31.63 9.50 -27.46
C LEU A 11 -30.48 10.47 -27.79
N CYS A 12 -29.77 10.97 -26.78
CA CYS A 12 -28.58 11.79 -26.98
C CYS A 12 -27.48 11.03 -27.72
N TYR A 13 -27.29 9.75 -27.39
CA TYR A 13 -26.30 8.90 -28.06
C TYR A 13 -26.68 8.64 -29.54
N ALA A 14 -27.97 8.39 -29.83
CA ALA A 14 -28.45 8.22 -31.21
C ALA A 14 -28.25 9.49 -32.04
N LYS A 15 -28.55 10.68 -31.47
CA LYS A 15 -28.34 11.97 -32.14
C LYS A 15 -26.86 12.25 -32.41
N PHE A 16 -25.99 11.87 -31.48
CA PHE A 16 -24.54 11.96 -31.65
C PHE A 16 -24.02 10.99 -32.73
N GLN A 17 -24.54 9.75 -32.79
CA GLN A 17 -24.20 8.78 -33.85
C GLN A 17 -24.66 9.24 -35.24
N ALA A 18 -25.71 10.05 -35.33
CA ALA A 18 -26.17 10.67 -36.57
C ALA A 18 -25.31 11.88 -37.01
N GLY A 19 -24.20 12.17 -36.31
CA GLY A 19 -23.24 13.21 -36.69
C GLY A 19 -23.50 14.59 -36.11
N ALA A 20 -24.44 14.74 -35.17
CA ALA A 20 -24.69 16.02 -34.52
C ALA A 20 -23.49 16.49 -33.67
N ALA A 21 -23.23 17.80 -33.67
CA ALA A 21 -22.17 18.37 -32.86
C ALA A 21 -22.49 18.25 -31.36
N TYR A 22 -21.45 18.26 -30.52
CA TYR A 22 -21.61 18.08 -29.08
C TYR A 22 -22.54 19.14 -28.46
N ALA A 23 -22.48 20.40 -28.92
CA ALA A 23 -23.34 21.47 -28.45
C ALA A 23 -24.83 21.15 -28.70
N ASP A 24 -25.18 20.69 -29.91
CA ASP A 24 -26.55 20.35 -30.30
C ASP A 24 -27.11 19.16 -29.51
N VAL A 25 -26.25 18.19 -29.18
CA VAL A 25 -26.64 17.03 -28.37
C VAL A 25 -26.90 17.43 -26.91
N MET A 26 -26.16 18.40 -26.39
CA MET A 26 -26.36 18.94 -25.04
C MET A 26 -27.61 19.80 -24.96
N GLU A 27 -27.88 20.62 -25.97
CA GLU A 27 -29.14 21.39 -26.05
C GLU A 27 -30.36 20.45 -26.17
N TYR A 28 -30.24 19.39 -26.97
CA TYR A 28 -31.27 18.36 -27.10
C TYR A 28 -31.52 17.61 -25.79
N ARG A 29 -30.46 17.25 -25.04
CA ARG A 29 -30.57 16.68 -23.69
C ARG A 29 -31.36 17.60 -22.77
N ASP A 30 -31.03 18.88 -22.78
CA ASP A 30 -31.63 19.87 -21.89
C ASP A 30 -33.09 20.17 -22.26
N SER A 31 -33.47 20.02 -23.53
CA SER A 31 -34.89 20.01 -23.95
C SER A 31 -35.65 18.82 -23.36
N LEU A 32 -35.13 17.61 -23.52
CA LEU A 32 -35.78 16.39 -23.01
C LEU A 32 -35.93 16.40 -21.48
N CYS A 33 -34.93 16.91 -20.77
CA CYS A 33 -35.00 17.09 -19.31
C CYS A 33 -36.07 18.12 -18.90
N ARG A 34 -36.26 19.19 -19.67
CA ARG A 34 -37.29 20.21 -19.41
C ARG A 34 -38.70 19.65 -19.65
N GLU A 35 -38.91 18.91 -20.73
CA GLU A 35 -40.20 18.25 -21.02
C GLU A 35 -40.62 17.28 -19.91
N LEU A 36 -39.65 16.53 -19.35
CA LEU A 36 -39.89 15.64 -18.23
C LEU A 36 -40.20 16.33 -16.92
N THR A 37 -39.68 17.54 -16.75
CA THR A 37 -39.98 18.38 -15.58
C THR A 37 -41.34 19.06 -15.74
N ALA A 38 -41.76 19.37 -16.97
CA ALA A 38 -43.08 19.92 -17.28
C ALA A 38 -44.22 18.88 -17.20
N ALA A 39 -43.92 17.60 -17.40
CA ALA A 39 -44.89 16.50 -17.39
C ALA A 39 -45.29 15.97 -15.98
N GLN A 40 -44.76 16.56 -14.90
CA GLN A 40 -45.14 16.17 -13.53
C GLN A 40 -46.03 17.25 -12.88
N PRO A 41 -47.25 16.92 -12.40
CA PRO A 41 -48.04 17.88 -11.65
C PRO A 41 -47.40 18.12 -10.27
N LEU A 42 -47.30 19.40 -9.88
CA LEU A 42 -46.78 19.85 -8.59
C LEU A 42 -47.64 19.33 -7.42
N PRO A 43 -47.03 18.83 -6.33
CA PRO A 43 -47.71 18.82 -5.04
C PRO A 43 -47.74 20.25 -4.47
N SER A 44 -48.89 20.60 -3.89
CA SER A 44 -49.22 21.88 -3.30
C SER A 44 -48.48 22.18 -1.99
N SER A 45 -48.26 23.48 -1.74
CA SER A 45 -47.64 24.11 -0.56
C SER A 45 -46.11 23.94 -0.48
N VAL A 46 -45.29 24.99 -0.41
CA VAL A 46 -45.31 26.09 0.55
C VAL A 46 -44.86 27.40 -0.13
N ARG A 47 -45.50 28.50 0.29
CA ARG A 47 -45.39 29.87 -0.24
C ARG A 47 -43.94 30.41 -0.26
N LYS A 48 -43.59 31.04 -1.37
CA LYS A 48 -42.49 32.02 -1.51
C LYS A 48 -42.82 33.31 -0.76
N ARG A 49 -41.81 33.96 -0.17
CA ARG A 49 -41.60 35.43 -0.21
C ARG A 49 -40.11 35.75 0.09
N PRO A 50 -39.60 36.94 -0.30
CA PRO A 50 -38.44 37.03 -1.19
C PRO A 50 -37.18 37.59 -0.52
N ALA A 51 -36.12 37.63 -1.34
CA ALA A 51 -34.77 38.10 -1.03
C ALA A 51 -34.68 39.53 -0.48
N SER A 52 -33.75 39.74 0.47
CA SER A 52 -33.19 41.05 0.79
C SER A 52 -31.68 40.93 1.06
N THR A 53 -30.90 41.56 0.19
CA THR A 53 -29.70 42.38 0.43
C THR A 53 -28.64 41.99 1.48
N ALA A 54 -27.40 41.95 0.97
CA ALA A 54 -26.04 41.99 1.56
C ALA A 54 -25.84 42.36 3.05
N PRO A 55 -24.76 41.86 3.68
CA PRO A 55 -24.17 42.51 4.84
C PRO A 55 -22.81 43.18 4.51
N GLN A 56 -22.74 44.48 4.76
CA GLN A 56 -21.51 45.24 4.94
C GLN A 56 -20.85 44.91 6.29
N GLN A 57 -19.52 45.06 6.30
CA GLN A 57 -18.62 44.98 7.45
C GLN A 57 -18.98 46.00 8.55
N LYS A 58 -18.78 45.61 9.81
CA LYS A 58 -18.34 46.53 10.88
C LYS A 58 -17.51 45.78 11.92
N GLN A 59 -16.28 46.27 12.12
CA GLN A 59 -15.38 45.98 13.23
C GLN A 59 -15.76 46.83 14.46
N ALA A 60 -15.55 46.26 15.66
CA ALA A 60 -15.10 46.88 16.93
C ALA A 60 -15.14 45.73 17.98
N GLN A 61 -14.04 45.14 18.45
CA GLN A 61 -13.06 45.58 19.45
C GLN A 61 -13.64 46.20 20.73
N ILE A 62 -13.34 45.57 21.89
CA ILE A 62 -12.85 46.08 23.20
C ILE A 62 -12.94 44.88 24.19
N ALA A 63 -11.79 44.30 24.58
CA ALA A 63 -11.09 44.42 25.88
C ALA A 63 -11.76 43.61 27.02
N ASP A 64 -11.14 42.52 27.47
CA ASP A 64 -10.09 42.43 28.50
C ASP A 64 -10.67 42.45 29.92
N GLN A 65 -10.50 41.32 30.63
CA GLN A 65 -10.25 41.30 32.08
C GLN A 65 -9.83 39.91 32.55
N THR A 66 -8.66 39.93 33.17
CA THR A 66 -7.98 38.94 34.01
C THR A 66 -8.81 38.46 35.20
N THR A 67 -8.56 37.24 35.68
CA THR A 67 -8.09 36.97 37.06
C THR A 67 -7.84 35.49 37.35
N ASN A 68 -6.87 35.30 38.25
CA ASN A 68 -6.31 34.07 38.82
C ASN A 68 -7.34 33.12 39.46
N ASN A 69 -7.03 31.83 39.51
CA ASN A 69 -6.66 31.20 40.79
C ASN A 69 -6.15 29.76 40.67
N LEU A 70 -5.00 29.53 41.33
CA LEU A 70 -4.56 28.24 41.83
C LEU A 70 -5.58 27.70 42.85
N LYS A 71 -5.72 26.37 42.91
CA LYS A 71 -5.73 25.62 44.18
C LYS A 71 -5.47 24.14 43.92
N THR A 72 -4.29 23.74 44.38
CA THR A 72 -3.93 22.40 44.83
C THR A 72 -4.89 21.90 45.90
N GLU A 73 -5.26 20.62 45.85
CA GLU A 73 -5.57 19.87 47.07
C GLU A 73 -5.29 18.37 46.86
N THR A 74 -4.28 17.93 47.61
CA THR A 74 -3.95 16.58 48.05
C THR A 74 -5.13 15.93 48.78
N ASN A 75 -5.29 14.60 48.65
CA ASN A 75 -5.44 13.67 49.79
C ASN A 75 -5.57 12.22 49.31
N GLN A 76 -4.56 11.40 49.62
CA GLN A 76 -4.77 10.05 50.13
C GLN A 76 -4.99 10.15 51.66
N PRO A 77 -5.55 9.14 52.33
CA PRO A 77 -4.64 8.23 53.03
C PRO A 77 -5.10 6.77 53.19
N ALA A 78 -4.13 5.98 53.65
CA ALA A 78 -4.18 4.78 54.51
C ALA A 78 -4.81 3.49 53.93
N SER A 79 -4.07 2.40 53.70
CA SER A 79 -3.27 1.54 54.60
C SER A 79 -4.09 0.87 55.70
N GLN A 80 -4.31 -0.45 55.58
CA GLN A 80 -4.38 -1.36 56.71
C GLN A 80 -3.89 -2.76 56.29
N GLN A 81 -3.02 -3.28 57.15
CA GLN A 81 -2.38 -4.59 57.13
C GLN A 81 -3.34 -5.65 57.70
N GLY A 82 -3.04 -6.93 57.46
CA GLY A 82 -3.30 -7.95 58.48
C GLY A 82 -3.76 -9.34 58.02
N ALA A 83 -2.93 -10.34 58.34
CA ALA A 83 -3.28 -11.69 58.80
C ALA A 83 -3.69 -12.78 57.78
N ASN A 84 -2.66 -13.53 57.33
CA ASN A 84 -2.37 -14.92 57.71
C ASN A 84 -3.54 -15.82 58.22
N HIS A 85 -3.82 -16.93 57.50
CA HIS A 85 -4.12 -18.28 58.04
C HIS A 85 -4.22 -19.27 56.86
N GLN A 86 -3.22 -20.14 56.68
CA GLN A 86 -3.15 -21.53 57.17
C GLN A 86 -4.34 -22.42 56.74
N SER A 87 -3.99 -23.39 55.90
CA SER A 87 -4.79 -24.55 55.50
C SER A 87 -5.16 -25.43 56.70
N PRO A 88 -6.11 -26.38 56.49
CA PRO A 88 -5.67 -27.76 56.66
C PRO A 88 -6.11 -28.69 55.53
N SER A 89 -5.21 -29.63 55.28
CA SER A 89 -5.38 -30.90 54.59
C SER A 89 -6.51 -31.74 55.18
N MET A 90 -7.29 -32.39 54.32
CA MET A 90 -7.96 -33.65 54.63
C MET A 90 -7.76 -34.61 53.46
N THR A 91 -7.01 -35.67 53.75
CA THR A 91 -6.83 -36.89 52.98
C THR A 91 -8.15 -37.66 52.90
N LYS A 92 -8.38 -38.33 51.75
CA LYS A 92 -9.06 -39.63 51.70
C LYS A 92 -8.84 -40.27 50.34
N ASP A 93 -8.00 -41.30 50.37
CA ASP A 93 -7.90 -42.36 49.38
C ASP A 93 -9.27 -43.02 49.15
N SER A 94 -9.57 -43.35 47.90
CA SER A 94 -10.19 -44.64 47.54
C SER A 94 -10.13 -44.88 46.03
N LYS A 95 -9.40 -45.92 45.66
CA LYS A 95 -9.29 -46.53 44.34
C LYS A 95 -10.66 -46.88 43.75
N LYS A 96 -10.85 -46.61 42.46
CA LYS A 96 -11.61 -47.50 41.57
C LYS A 96 -11.07 -47.41 40.14
N HIS A 97 -10.37 -48.47 39.74
CA HIS A 97 -10.07 -48.79 38.34
C HIS A 97 -11.39 -49.04 37.59
N ARG A 98 -11.50 -48.51 36.37
CA ARG A 98 -12.13 -49.18 35.22
C ARG A 98 -11.93 -48.37 33.93
N GLY A 99 -11.61 -49.08 32.85
CA GLY A 99 -11.97 -48.69 31.50
C GLY A 99 -10.92 -47.95 30.68
N GLY A 100 -10.03 -48.71 30.04
CA GLY A 100 -9.25 -48.23 28.91
C GLY A 100 -10.17 -47.76 27.78
N SER A 101 -9.93 -46.54 27.31
CA SER A 101 -10.37 -46.08 26.01
C SER A 101 -9.17 -45.41 25.36
N SER A 102 -8.69 -46.00 24.28
CA SER A 102 -7.60 -45.53 23.42
C SER A 102 -7.99 -44.20 22.76
N LYS A 103 -7.95 -43.10 23.53
CA LYS A 103 -7.87 -41.77 22.95
C LYS A 103 -6.47 -41.63 22.38
N LEU A 104 -6.37 -41.55 21.05
CA LEU A 104 -5.19 -41.02 20.38
C LEU A 104 -4.83 -39.68 21.06
N SER A 105 -3.85 -39.74 21.95
CA SER A 105 -3.25 -38.59 22.59
C SER A 105 -2.49 -37.84 21.51
N ARG A 106 -3.16 -36.90 20.82
CA ARG A 106 -2.46 -35.87 20.03
C ARG A 106 -1.56 -35.14 21.01
N ARG A 107 -0.27 -35.51 21.04
CA ARG A 107 0.76 -34.85 21.85
C ARG A 107 0.65 -33.35 21.58
N ARG A 108 0.25 -32.58 22.60
CA ARG A 108 0.02 -31.14 22.45
C ARG A 108 1.37 -30.46 22.22
N PRO A 109 1.46 -29.49 21.28
CA PRO A 109 2.73 -28.88 20.92
C PRO A 109 3.35 -28.17 22.14
N GLN A 110 4.60 -28.51 22.44
CA GLN A 110 5.37 -27.88 23.52
C GLN A 110 5.98 -26.53 23.11
N SER A 111 5.93 -26.20 21.83
CA SER A 111 6.42 -24.95 21.25
C SER A 111 5.38 -24.32 20.33
N CYS A 112 5.47 -23.00 20.14
CA CYS A 112 4.62 -22.28 19.22
C CYS A 112 4.87 -22.76 17.79
N PRO A 113 3.84 -23.23 17.06
CA PRO A 113 4.01 -23.75 15.69
C PRO A 113 4.42 -22.66 14.70
N THR A 114 4.30 -21.38 15.07
CA THR A 114 4.60 -20.24 14.21
C THR A 114 6.04 -19.73 14.38
N CYS A 115 6.50 -19.60 15.63
CA CYS A 115 7.82 -19.04 15.93
C CYS A 115 8.81 -20.02 16.59
N GLY A 116 8.42 -21.27 16.81
CA GLY A 116 9.27 -22.29 17.45
C GLY A 116 9.55 -22.06 18.94
N ARG A 117 9.09 -20.95 19.54
CA ARG A 117 9.36 -20.62 20.95
C ARG A 117 8.67 -21.62 21.90
N PRO A 118 9.36 -22.17 22.91
CA PRO A 118 8.76 -23.10 23.86
C PRO A 118 7.69 -22.41 24.72
N PHE A 119 6.57 -23.10 24.95
CA PHE A 119 5.53 -22.66 25.88
C PHE A 119 5.96 -23.00 27.32
N ARG A 120 6.79 -22.17 27.94
CA ARG A 120 7.22 -22.35 29.34
C ARG A 120 6.03 -22.17 30.29
N ASN A 121 5.71 -23.21 31.07
CA ASN A 121 4.78 -23.21 32.22
C ASN A 121 3.42 -22.50 32.01
N GLN A 122 2.85 -22.56 30.80
CA GLN A 122 1.54 -21.98 30.50
C GLN A 122 0.41 -23.02 30.59
N LYS A 123 -0.77 -22.62 31.06
CA LYS A 123 -1.96 -23.49 30.99
C LYS A 123 -2.35 -23.72 29.52
N PRO A 124 -3.04 -24.82 29.17
CA PRO A 124 -3.35 -25.14 27.78
C PRO A 124 -4.09 -24.03 27.01
N TYR A 125 -5.02 -23.32 27.66
CA TYR A 125 -5.72 -22.17 27.07
C TYR A 125 -4.75 -21.03 26.72
N ASP A 126 -3.83 -20.70 27.64
CA ASP A 126 -2.84 -19.64 27.46
C ASP A 126 -1.87 -19.95 26.31
N LYS A 127 -1.55 -21.23 26.08
CA LYS A 127 -0.73 -21.67 24.94
C LYS A 127 -1.40 -21.37 23.60
N HIS A 128 -2.72 -21.62 23.49
CA HIS A 128 -3.48 -21.30 22.27
C HIS A 128 -3.55 -19.78 22.04
N VAL A 129 -3.77 -19.01 23.10
CA VAL A 129 -3.78 -17.54 23.04
C VAL A 129 -2.39 -17.01 22.64
N ALA A 130 -1.31 -17.53 23.24
CA ALA A 130 0.06 -17.17 22.90
C ALA A 130 0.44 -17.56 21.46
N ALA A 131 0.01 -18.73 20.98
CA ALA A 131 0.18 -19.15 19.59
C ALA A 131 -0.55 -18.21 18.63
N ALA A 132 -1.81 -17.89 18.91
CA ALA A 132 -2.61 -16.96 18.11
C ALA A 132 -2.05 -15.52 18.15
N LYS A 133 -1.41 -15.13 19.26
CA LYS A 133 -0.69 -13.86 19.38
C LYS A 133 0.60 -13.88 18.56
N CYS A 134 1.42 -14.93 18.64
CA CYS A 134 2.63 -15.07 17.83
C CYS A 134 2.29 -15.13 16.32
N LEU A 135 1.25 -15.87 15.92
CA LEU A 135 0.76 -15.90 14.55
C LEU A 135 0.31 -14.51 14.07
N ARG A 136 -0.44 -13.78 14.89
CA ARG A 136 -0.81 -12.38 14.58
C ARG A 136 0.41 -11.49 14.48
N THR A 137 1.37 -11.60 15.38
CA THR A 137 2.63 -10.85 15.32
C THR A 137 3.41 -11.17 14.04
N GLN A 138 3.54 -12.44 13.67
CA GLN A 138 4.22 -12.84 12.44
C GLN A 138 3.47 -12.41 11.18
N GLN A 139 2.13 -12.46 11.16
CA GLN A 139 1.33 -11.92 10.06
C GLN A 139 1.45 -10.39 9.95
N THR A 140 1.53 -9.69 11.09
CA THR A 140 1.80 -8.26 11.11
C THR A 140 3.18 -7.96 10.55
N VAL A 141 4.23 -8.69 10.96
CA VAL A 141 5.59 -8.58 10.40
C VAL A 141 5.60 -8.89 8.90
N ALA A 142 4.97 -9.97 8.48
CA ALA A 142 4.88 -10.39 7.07
C ALA A 142 4.02 -9.47 6.20
N THR A 143 3.31 -8.49 6.78
CA THR A 143 2.56 -7.46 6.04
C THR A 143 3.02 -6.04 6.40
N GLN A 144 4.08 -5.89 7.20
CA GLN A 144 4.65 -4.60 7.53
C GLN A 144 5.18 -3.92 6.26
N GLY A 145 4.84 -2.65 6.08
CA GLY A 145 5.18 -1.88 4.88
C GLY A 145 4.16 -1.97 3.74
N ARG A 146 3.19 -2.90 3.79
CA ARG A 146 2.12 -2.96 2.78
C ARG A 146 0.96 -2.01 3.13
N LEU A 147 1.25 -0.71 3.07
CA LEU A 147 0.27 0.35 3.32
C LEU A 147 -0.52 0.75 2.06
N LEU A 148 0.10 0.64 0.89
CA LEU A 148 -0.51 0.96 -0.40
C LEU A 148 -0.71 -0.29 -1.25
N SER A 149 -1.73 -0.27 -2.11
CA SER A 149 -1.78 -1.09 -3.31
C SER A 149 -1.08 -0.31 -4.41
N TRP A 150 0.04 -0.82 -4.92
CA TRP A 150 0.80 -0.11 -5.96
C TRP A 150 1.07 -1.04 -7.13
N LEU A 151 0.85 -0.54 -8.34
CA LEU A 151 1.18 -1.27 -9.55
C LEU A 151 2.71 -1.42 -9.62
N GLY A 152 3.19 -2.62 -9.95
CA GLY A 152 4.62 -2.91 -10.01
C GLY A 152 5.29 -3.18 -8.64
N SER A 153 4.55 -3.19 -7.53
CA SER A 153 5.12 -3.42 -6.19
C SER A 153 5.97 -4.70 -6.13
N LYS A 154 7.25 -4.56 -5.74
CA LYS A 154 8.19 -5.67 -5.55
C LYS A 154 8.01 -6.43 -4.24
N PHE A 155 6.83 -6.37 -3.64
CA PHE A 155 6.58 -7.05 -2.37
C PHE A 155 6.83 -8.56 -2.46
N GLN A 156 6.39 -9.24 -3.53
CA GLN A 156 6.62 -10.68 -3.66
C GLN A 156 8.09 -11.02 -3.96
N ALA A 157 8.78 -10.18 -4.73
CA ALA A 157 10.17 -10.41 -5.16
C ALA A 157 11.22 -9.83 -4.19
N ARG A 158 10.82 -9.14 -3.12
CA ARG A 158 11.74 -8.40 -2.23
C ARG A 158 12.87 -9.27 -1.70
N SER A 159 12.60 -10.51 -1.29
CA SER A 159 13.64 -11.40 -0.75
C SER A 159 14.69 -11.77 -1.80
N LEU A 160 14.27 -11.98 -3.05
CA LEU A 160 15.17 -12.22 -4.18
C LEU A 160 16.04 -10.98 -4.46
N ILE A 161 15.41 -9.81 -4.55
CA ILE A 161 16.11 -8.53 -4.76
C ILE A 161 17.15 -8.29 -3.66
N LEU A 162 16.76 -8.48 -2.39
CA LEU A 162 17.64 -8.28 -1.24
C LEU A 162 18.83 -9.25 -1.26
N ALA A 163 18.64 -10.48 -1.74
CA ALA A 163 19.72 -11.45 -1.85
C ALA A 163 20.75 -11.07 -2.94
N CYS A 164 20.36 -10.29 -3.95
CA CYS A 164 21.28 -9.74 -4.94
C CYS A 164 22.07 -8.52 -4.44
N ILE A 165 21.66 -7.86 -3.34
CA ILE A 165 22.38 -6.68 -2.82
C ILE A 165 23.60 -7.16 -2.01
N PRO A 166 24.84 -6.84 -2.40
CA PRO A 166 26.03 -7.27 -1.66
C PRO A 166 26.05 -6.74 -0.22
N LEU A 167 26.65 -7.47 0.71
CA LEU A 167 26.58 -7.18 2.15
C LEU A 167 27.33 -5.90 2.54
N GLU A 168 28.37 -5.56 1.79
CA GLU A 168 29.21 -4.38 1.96
C GLU A 168 28.52 -3.07 1.56
N VAL A 169 27.37 -3.13 0.90
CA VAL A 169 26.60 -1.94 0.51
C VAL A 169 26.14 -1.21 1.77
N GLN A 170 26.55 0.05 1.89
CA GLN A 170 26.14 0.95 2.98
C GLN A 170 25.00 1.89 2.59
N GLU A 171 24.87 2.17 1.30
CA GLU A 171 23.89 3.12 0.78
C GLU A 171 23.24 2.60 -0.50
N VAL A 172 21.91 2.66 -0.53
CA VAL A 172 21.09 2.40 -1.71
C VAL A 172 20.39 3.67 -2.14
N VAL A 173 20.44 3.98 -3.43
CA VAL A 173 19.64 5.05 -4.04
C VAL A 173 18.53 4.41 -4.89
N SER A 174 17.27 4.71 -4.57
CA SER A 174 16.08 4.17 -5.26
C SER A 174 15.25 5.28 -5.90
N PRO A 175 15.42 5.57 -7.20
CA PRO A 175 14.75 6.68 -7.86
C PRO A 175 13.30 6.40 -8.31
N PHE A 176 12.77 5.22 -7.96
CA PHE A 176 11.41 4.77 -8.30
C PHE A 176 10.73 4.14 -7.08
N PHE A 177 10.58 4.92 -6.01
CA PHE A 177 10.18 4.37 -4.71
C PHE A 177 8.84 3.61 -4.73
N GLY A 178 7.81 4.16 -5.39
CA GLY A 178 6.49 3.53 -5.45
C GLY A 178 5.94 3.12 -4.08
N SER A 179 5.83 1.81 -3.84
CA SER A 179 5.37 1.25 -2.55
C SER A 179 6.47 1.08 -1.49
N GLY A 180 7.74 1.30 -1.83
CA GLY A 180 8.88 1.11 -0.92
C GLY A 180 9.08 -0.34 -0.46
N ALA A 181 8.56 -1.33 -1.19
CA ALA A 181 8.43 -2.69 -0.69
C ALA A 181 9.79 -3.39 -0.46
N ALA A 182 10.75 -3.21 -1.37
CA ALA A 182 12.09 -3.77 -1.23
C ALA A 182 12.94 -2.93 -0.28
N GLU A 183 12.83 -1.60 -0.37
CA GLU A 183 13.57 -0.63 0.42
C GLU A 183 13.26 -0.73 1.92
N LEU A 184 11.97 -0.79 2.26
CA LEU A 184 11.55 -0.92 3.65
C LEU A 184 11.96 -2.28 4.23
N GLU A 185 11.94 -3.35 3.42
CA GLU A 185 12.43 -4.66 3.86
C GLU A 185 13.94 -4.64 4.09
N LEU A 186 14.70 -4.05 3.15
CA LEU A 186 16.15 -3.90 3.26
C LEU A 186 16.55 -3.18 4.54
N LEU A 187 15.86 -2.09 4.88
CA LEU A 187 16.13 -1.31 6.09
C LEU A 187 15.80 -2.07 7.39
N ARG A 188 14.84 -3.01 7.36
CA ARG A 188 14.52 -3.88 8.49
C ARG A 188 15.58 -4.96 8.68
N GLU A 189 16.01 -5.58 7.59
CA GLU A 189 16.97 -6.69 7.62
C GLU A 189 18.40 -6.21 7.89
N ARG A 190 18.82 -5.09 7.28
CA ARG A 190 20.20 -4.60 7.33
C ARG A 190 20.27 -3.28 8.06
N ARG A 191 20.77 -3.27 9.29
CA ARG A 191 20.80 -2.07 10.16
C ARG A 191 21.80 -1.01 9.72
N HIS A 192 22.85 -1.39 9.00
CA HIS A 192 23.91 -0.49 8.51
C HIS A 192 23.52 0.27 7.24
N VAL A 193 22.53 -0.22 6.48
CA VAL A 193 22.14 0.40 5.21
C VAL A 193 21.33 1.66 5.44
N LYS A 194 21.64 2.69 4.63
CA LYS A 194 20.82 3.89 4.41
C LYS A 194 20.19 3.82 3.02
N VAL A 195 18.98 4.37 2.88
CA VAL A 195 18.28 4.47 1.61
C VAL A 195 17.96 5.95 1.34
N ARG A 196 18.39 6.43 0.17
CA ARG A 196 17.89 7.67 -0.43
C ARG A 196 16.96 7.31 -1.56
N ALA A 197 15.68 7.55 -1.36
CA ALA A 197 14.65 7.24 -2.33
C ALA A 197 14.11 8.51 -2.97
N SER A 198 13.58 8.39 -4.18
CA SER A 198 12.78 9.42 -4.81
C SER A 198 11.67 8.82 -5.66
N ASP A 199 10.68 9.63 -5.99
CA ASP A 199 9.63 9.31 -6.96
C ASP A 199 9.17 10.60 -7.64
N ALA A 200 8.65 10.49 -8.86
CA ALA A 200 8.12 11.64 -9.60
C ALA A 200 6.74 12.08 -9.10
N ASP A 201 5.96 11.21 -8.42
CA ASP A 201 4.66 11.60 -7.86
C ASP A 201 4.84 12.31 -6.51
N ALA A 202 4.82 13.65 -6.51
CA ALA A 202 4.93 14.46 -5.31
C ALA A 202 3.86 14.11 -4.24
N ALA A 203 2.66 13.67 -4.65
CA ALA A 203 1.62 13.27 -3.71
C ALA A 203 1.94 11.93 -3.03
N LEU A 204 2.58 11.00 -3.74
CA LEU A 204 3.09 9.74 -3.18
C LEU A 204 4.24 10.01 -2.20
N VAL A 205 5.18 10.89 -2.58
CA VAL A 205 6.30 11.28 -1.73
C VAL A 205 5.79 11.91 -0.44
N ASN A 206 4.86 12.87 -0.54
CA ASN A 206 4.24 13.46 0.64
C ASN A 206 3.58 12.39 1.52
N PHE A 207 2.82 11.45 0.95
CA PHE A 207 2.22 10.37 1.72
C PHE A 207 3.25 9.61 2.57
N TRP A 208 4.33 9.16 1.95
CA TRP A 208 5.37 8.41 2.65
C TRP A 208 6.14 9.26 3.66
N GLN A 209 6.47 10.52 3.34
CA GLN A 209 7.11 11.44 4.29
C GLN A 209 6.26 11.60 5.57
N GLN A 210 4.95 11.82 5.43
CA GLN A 210 4.06 11.98 6.58
C GLN A 210 3.88 10.67 7.38
N VAL A 211 3.81 9.52 6.70
CA VAL A 211 3.76 8.21 7.37
C VAL A 211 5.07 7.89 8.09
N LEU A 212 6.21 8.24 7.52
CA LEU A 212 7.52 8.05 8.15
C LEU A 212 7.69 8.97 9.37
N ALA A 213 7.14 10.18 9.32
CA ALA A 213 7.18 11.13 10.43
C ALA A 213 6.21 10.76 11.56
N SER A 214 4.94 10.50 11.26
CA SER A 214 3.94 10.09 12.24
C SER A 214 2.81 9.28 11.58
N PRO A 215 2.89 7.93 11.64
CA PRO A 215 1.81 7.07 11.16
C PRO A 215 0.50 7.35 11.91
N GLN A 216 0.60 7.77 13.17
CA GLN A 216 -0.53 8.10 14.03
C GLN A 216 -1.31 9.30 13.49
N ALA A 217 -0.61 10.40 13.16
CA ALA A 217 -1.24 11.61 12.63
C ALA A 217 -1.98 11.34 11.30
N VAL A 218 -1.39 10.51 10.43
CA VAL A 218 -2.05 10.10 9.17
C VAL A 218 -3.29 9.25 9.46
N ALA A 219 -3.22 8.31 10.39
CA ALA A 219 -4.37 7.48 10.77
C ALA A 219 -5.52 8.31 11.37
N ASP A 220 -5.20 9.35 12.14
CA ASP A 220 -6.21 10.21 12.75
C ASP A 220 -6.93 11.06 11.70
N GLN A 221 -6.20 11.61 10.71
CA GLN A 221 -6.82 12.26 9.54
C GLN A 221 -7.68 11.27 8.72
N LEU A 222 -7.20 10.05 8.50
CA LEU A 222 -7.97 9.00 7.82
C LEU A 222 -9.28 8.66 8.54
N SER A 223 -9.28 8.73 9.87
CA SER A 223 -10.46 8.44 10.67
C SER A 223 -11.62 9.41 10.41
N GLY A 224 -11.31 10.67 10.08
CA GLY A 224 -12.27 11.69 9.66
C GLY A 224 -12.67 11.59 8.18
N ILE A 225 -11.73 11.22 7.31
CA ILE A 225 -12.00 11.03 5.86
C ILE A 225 -12.91 9.82 5.59
N ILE A 226 -12.81 8.77 6.40
CA ILE A 226 -13.53 7.51 6.21
C ILE A 226 -14.59 7.40 7.31
N PRO A 227 -15.86 7.74 7.03
CA PRO A 227 -16.90 7.73 8.05
C PRO A 227 -17.12 6.31 8.62
N ALA A 228 -17.42 6.23 9.91
CA ALA A 228 -17.68 4.93 10.56
C ALA A 228 -19.02 4.31 10.10
N LYS A 229 -20.03 5.15 9.86
CA LYS A 229 -21.43 4.71 9.65
C LYS A 229 -21.86 4.68 8.18
N ARG A 230 -21.04 5.17 7.24
CA ARG A 230 -21.36 5.18 5.81
C ARG A 230 -20.11 5.05 4.94
N ALA A 231 -20.30 4.63 3.69
CA ALA A 231 -19.24 4.66 2.70
C ALA A 231 -18.88 6.10 2.28
N VAL A 232 -17.63 6.27 1.84
CA VAL A 232 -17.20 7.48 1.14
C VAL A 232 -17.95 7.59 -0.18
N THR A 233 -18.38 8.80 -0.52
CA THR A 233 -19.14 9.11 -1.73
C THR A 233 -18.23 9.47 -2.91
N ALA A 234 -18.78 9.47 -4.13
CA ALA A 234 -18.06 9.92 -5.32
C ALA A 234 -17.65 11.39 -5.21
N VAL A 235 -18.50 12.26 -4.65
CA VAL A 235 -18.20 13.69 -4.47
C VAL A 235 -17.01 13.89 -3.53
N GLU A 236 -16.98 13.18 -2.41
CA GLU A 236 -15.84 13.21 -1.47
C GLU A 236 -14.56 12.71 -2.15
N PHE A 237 -14.66 11.65 -2.95
CA PHE A 237 -13.54 11.14 -3.75
C PHE A 237 -13.02 12.19 -4.75
N ASP A 238 -13.90 12.89 -5.46
CA ASP A 238 -13.50 13.91 -6.43
C ASP A 238 -12.84 15.13 -5.77
N VAL A 239 -13.30 15.51 -4.57
CA VAL A 239 -12.61 16.52 -3.74
C VAL A 239 -11.19 16.05 -3.39
N MET A 240 -11.04 14.80 -2.97
CA MET A 240 -9.71 14.24 -2.66
C MET A 240 -8.80 14.22 -3.90
N GLN A 241 -9.29 13.74 -5.04
CA GLN A 241 -8.53 13.72 -6.29
C GLN A 241 -8.05 15.12 -6.69
N ARG A 242 -8.92 16.12 -6.66
CA ARG A 242 -8.55 17.51 -6.98
C ARG A 242 -7.46 18.06 -6.06
N ASN A 243 -7.53 17.74 -4.75
CA ASN A 243 -6.49 18.14 -3.81
C ASN A 243 -5.14 17.49 -4.14
N LEU A 244 -5.12 16.22 -4.55
CA LEU A 244 -3.90 15.53 -4.94
C LEU A 244 -3.33 16.06 -6.26
N THR A 245 -4.19 16.47 -7.21
CA THR A 245 -3.75 17.12 -8.45
C THR A 245 -2.98 18.40 -8.17
N ARG A 246 -3.48 19.27 -7.27
CA ARG A 246 -2.78 20.52 -6.90
C ARG A 246 -1.38 20.28 -6.35
N ILE A 247 -1.19 19.22 -5.56
CA ILE A 247 0.14 18.87 -5.01
C ILE A 247 1.08 18.43 -6.14
N ARG A 248 0.58 17.66 -7.10
CA ARG A 248 1.35 17.25 -8.27
C ARG A 248 1.73 18.43 -9.17
N GLU A 249 0.93 19.48 -9.16
CA GLU A 249 1.18 20.75 -9.88
C GLU A 249 2.09 21.70 -9.09
N GLY A 250 2.70 21.25 -7.98
CA GLY A 250 3.71 22.01 -7.24
C GLY A 250 3.18 22.78 -6.03
N ALA A 251 1.94 22.55 -5.58
CA ALA A 251 1.44 23.18 -4.36
C ALA A 251 2.26 22.72 -3.14
N VAL A 252 2.97 23.66 -2.52
CA VAL A 252 3.75 23.42 -1.30
C VAL A 252 2.80 23.26 -0.12
N MET A 253 2.99 22.18 0.64
CA MET A 253 2.19 21.87 1.83
C MET A 253 3.13 21.51 2.98
N ALA A 254 2.87 22.05 4.16
CA ALA A 254 3.58 21.74 5.40
C ALA A 254 2.59 21.51 6.55
N GLY A 255 3.04 20.87 7.63
CA GLY A 255 2.22 20.65 8.83
C GLY A 255 0.91 19.91 8.56
N ALA A 256 -0.18 20.36 9.19
CA ALA A 256 -1.49 19.70 9.12
C ALA A 256 -2.03 19.52 7.67
N PRO A 257 -1.93 20.50 6.75
CA PRO A 257 -2.27 20.31 5.34
C PRO A 257 -1.54 19.14 4.66
N ALA A 258 -0.25 18.95 4.94
CA ALA A 258 0.55 17.87 4.37
C ALA A 258 0.08 16.49 4.88
N VAL A 259 -0.21 16.37 6.18
CA VAL A 259 -0.76 15.14 6.80
C VAL A 259 -2.14 14.81 6.23
N LEU A 260 -3.01 15.81 6.07
CA LEU A 260 -4.33 15.64 5.47
C LEU A 260 -4.22 15.18 4.00
N ALA A 261 -3.29 15.74 3.24
CA ALA A 261 -3.01 15.30 1.88
C ALA A 261 -2.52 13.85 1.82
N ALA A 262 -1.65 13.43 2.73
CA ALA A 262 -1.21 12.04 2.84
C ALA A 262 -2.39 11.09 3.11
N ALA A 263 -3.26 11.46 4.05
CA ALA A 263 -4.47 10.68 4.34
C ALA A 263 -5.41 10.59 3.13
N ARG A 264 -5.61 11.69 2.39
CA ARG A 264 -6.39 11.70 1.14
C ARG A 264 -5.77 10.80 0.07
N PHE A 265 -4.46 10.82 -0.09
CA PHE A 265 -3.74 9.94 -1.03
C PHE A 265 -4.01 8.47 -0.73
N TRP A 266 -3.86 8.07 0.52
CA TRP A 266 -4.14 6.70 0.95
C TRP A 266 -5.61 6.31 0.72
N ALA A 267 -6.55 7.22 1.04
CA ALA A 267 -7.98 6.97 0.83
C ALA A 267 -8.30 6.74 -0.65
N VAL A 268 -7.81 7.62 -1.53
CA VAL A 268 -7.96 7.48 -2.99
C VAL A 268 -7.37 6.15 -3.48
N ASN A 269 -6.18 5.76 -3.01
CA ASN A 269 -5.55 4.48 -3.37
C ASN A 269 -6.46 3.27 -3.09
N HIS A 270 -7.21 3.34 -2.00
CA HIS A 270 -8.09 2.27 -1.55
C HIS A 270 -9.53 2.37 -2.07
N LEU A 271 -9.89 3.50 -2.67
CA LEU A 271 -11.17 3.72 -3.35
C LEU A 271 -11.06 3.45 -4.86
N CYS A 272 -9.86 3.49 -5.43
CA CYS A 272 -9.57 3.13 -6.81
C CYS A 272 -9.42 1.60 -7.00
N PHE A 273 -9.62 1.14 -8.23
CA PHE A 273 -9.40 -0.28 -8.55
C PHE A 273 -7.90 -0.61 -8.49
N SER A 274 -7.54 -1.56 -7.62
CA SER A 274 -6.16 -2.07 -7.45
C SER A 274 -5.09 -0.98 -7.22
N GLY A 275 -5.46 0.18 -6.68
CA GLY A 275 -4.52 1.28 -6.45
C GLY A 275 -4.16 2.08 -7.71
N LEU A 276 -4.91 1.94 -8.80
CA LEU A 276 -4.81 2.81 -9.97
C LEU A 276 -5.31 4.22 -9.60
N MET A 277 -4.42 5.04 -9.06
CA MET A 277 -4.71 6.36 -8.49
C MET A 277 -5.40 7.33 -9.47
N ARG A 278 -5.32 7.07 -10.77
CA ARG A 278 -5.94 7.87 -11.84
C ARG A 278 -7.24 7.25 -12.39
N SER A 279 -7.76 6.19 -11.76
CA SER A 279 -9.05 5.60 -12.11
C SER A 279 -10.24 6.33 -11.47
N SER A 280 -11.45 6.04 -11.96
CA SER A 280 -12.70 6.56 -11.40
C SER A 280 -13.08 5.92 -10.07
N PHE A 281 -13.92 6.62 -9.30
CA PHE A 281 -14.49 6.14 -8.03
C PHE A 281 -15.15 4.77 -8.18
N GLN A 282 -14.87 3.85 -7.24
CA GLN A 282 -15.47 2.52 -7.21
C GLN A 282 -16.33 2.32 -5.95
N GLY A 283 -17.66 2.35 -6.11
CA GLY A 283 -18.62 2.12 -5.03
C GLY A 283 -18.37 0.82 -4.23
N PRO A 284 -18.10 -0.33 -4.87
CA PRO A 284 -17.76 -1.57 -4.15
C PRO A 284 -16.49 -1.46 -3.29
N GLN A 285 -15.47 -0.71 -3.74
CA GLN A 285 -14.26 -0.46 -2.94
C GLN A 285 -14.56 0.44 -1.76
N ALA A 286 -15.43 1.45 -1.91
CA ALA A 286 -15.87 2.31 -0.81
C ALA A 286 -16.59 1.52 0.29
N LEU A 287 -17.48 0.60 -0.08
CA LEU A 287 -18.15 -0.30 0.88
C LEU A 287 -17.14 -1.23 1.58
N LYS A 288 -16.20 -1.82 0.81
CA LYS A 288 -15.15 -2.67 1.37
C LYS A 288 -14.23 -1.88 2.32
N LEU A 289 -13.89 -0.64 1.97
CA LEU A 289 -13.08 0.24 2.79
C LEU A 289 -13.80 0.56 4.11
N GLN A 290 -15.09 0.88 4.06
CA GLN A 290 -15.91 1.12 5.25
C GLN A 290 -15.96 -0.11 6.16
N ARG A 291 -16.26 -1.30 5.62
CA ARG A 291 -16.33 -2.55 6.41
C ARG A 291 -15.00 -2.94 7.05
N SER A 292 -13.88 -2.57 6.42
CA SER A 292 -12.53 -2.89 6.90
C SER A 292 -11.81 -1.71 7.55
N ARG A 293 -12.53 -0.60 7.83
CA ARG A 293 -11.98 0.66 8.31
C ARG A 293 -11.03 0.48 9.48
N GLU A 294 -11.51 -0.12 10.57
CA GLU A 294 -10.75 -0.21 11.81
C GLU A 294 -9.46 -1.02 11.63
N LYS A 295 -9.55 -2.18 10.96
CA LYS A 295 -8.38 -3.01 10.63
C LYS A 295 -7.34 -2.25 9.80
N LYS A 296 -7.77 -1.39 8.87
CA LYS A 296 -6.85 -0.61 8.05
C LYS A 296 -6.24 0.57 8.82
N LEU A 297 -7.02 1.28 9.64
CA LEU A 297 -6.50 2.33 10.52
C LEU A 297 -5.46 1.76 11.50
N GLN A 298 -5.75 0.61 12.12
CA GLN A 298 -4.80 -0.09 12.99
C GLN A 298 -3.52 -0.48 12.25
N ARG A 299 -3.61 -0.86 10.97
CA ARG A 299 -2.41 -1.15 10.15
C ARG A 299 -1.56 0.08 9.91
N VAL A 300 -2.18 1.24 9.65
CA VAL A 300 -1.44 2.50 9.49
C VAL A 300 -0.79 2.90 10.82
N ARG A 301 -1.54 2.88 11.94
CA ARG A 301 -1.01 3.15 13.29
C ARG A 301 0.13 2.21 13.69
N GLY A 302 -0.01 0.93 13.36
CA GLY A 302 0.99 -0.10 13.65
C GLY A 302 2.18 -0.13 12.68
N PHE A 303 2.23 0.78 11.69
CA PHE A 303 3.41 0.91 10.86
C PHE A 303 4.58 1.40 11.72
N GLN A 304 5.72 0.73 11.57
CA GLN A 304 6.96 1.09 12.27
C GLN A 304 7.91 1.69 11.24
N PRO A 305 8.08 3.03 11.23
CA PRO A 305 9.09 3.66 10.41
C PRO A 305 10.49 3.13 10.74
N PRO A 306 11.41 3.07 9.76
CA PRO A 306 12.82 2.87 10.05
C PRO A 306 13.32 4.00 10.97
N ALA A 307 14.43 3.75 11.68
CA ALA A 307 15.06 4.79 12.50
C ALA A 307 15.35 6.06 11.67
N ALA A 308 15.23 7.21 12.31
CA ALA A 308 15.38 8.51 11.66
C ALA A 308 16.66 8.58 10.81
N MET A 309 16.59 9.32 9.69
CA MET A 309 17.67 9.50 8.71
C MET A 309 18.09 8.26 7.91
N ARG A 310 17.63 7.04 8.25
CA ARG A 310 17.96 5.85 7.46
C ARG A 310 17.19 5.74 6.15
N LEU A 311 16.04 6.40 6.06
CA LEU A 311 15.28 6.56 4.83
C LEU A 311 15.04 8.05 4.61
N GLN A 312 15.53 8.57 3.49
CA GLN A 312 15.19 9.89 2.99
C GLN A 312 14.37 9.70 1.72
N LEU A 313 13.32 10.49 1.55
CA LEU A 313 12.44 10.42 0.39
C LEU A 313 12.18 11.82 -0.15
N ALA A 314 12.39 12.03 -1.45
CA ALA A 314 12.20 13.30 -2.12
C ALA A 314 11.38 13.15 -3.41
N ALA A 315 10.70 14.23 -3.83
CA ALA A 315 10.04 14.31 -5.12
C ALA A 315 11.06 14.82 -6.13
N THR A 316 11.62 13.92 -6.92
CA THR A 316 12.76 14.21 -7.80
C THR A 316 12.64 13.37 -9.07
N ASP A 317 13.06 13.93 -10.19
CA ASP A 317 13.18 13.17 -11.43
C ASP A 317 14.17 12.01 -11.25
N CYS A 318 13.85 10.87 -11.87
CA CYS A 318 14.65 9.66 -11.71
C CYS A 318 16.06 9.81 -12.30
N PHE A 319 16.23 10.53 -13.41
CA PHE A 319 17.56 10.73 -14.00
C PHE A 319 18.39 11.70 -13.18
N GLU A 320 17.77 12.75 -12.65
CA GLU A 320 18.43 13.66 -11.69
C GLU A 320 18.91 12.91 -10.43
N SER A 321 18.04 12.09 -9.84
CA SER A 321 18.36 11.27 -8.66
C SER A 321 19.55 10.33 -8.93
N VAL A 322 19.60 9.70 -10.11
CA VAL A 322 20.73 8.85 -10.51
C VAL A 322 22.00 9.68 -10.73
N ARG A 323 21.93 10.83 -11.42
CA ARG A 323 23.12 11.67 -11.72
C ARG A 323 23.75 12.28 -10.46
N THR A 324 22.93 12.68 -9.50
CA THR A 324 23.38 13.33 -8.26
C THR A 324 23.75 12.33 -7.16
N SER A 325 23.52 11.03 -7.40
CA SER A 325 23.89 9.98 -6.46
C SER A 325 25.41 9.77 -6.40
N PRO A 326 25.98 9.45 -5.21
CA PRO A 326 27.40 9.13 -5.07
C PRO A 326 27.77 7.90 -5.89
N GLN A 327 28.99 7.93 -6.42
CA GLN A 327 29.45 6.85 -7.28
C GLN A 327 29.49 5.49 -6.57
N GLY A 328 29.79 5.47 -5.26
CA GLY A 328 29.83 4.25 -4.45
C GLY A 328 28.47 3.72 -3.98
N ALA A 329 27.37 4.46 -4.13
CA ALA A 329 26.05 3.97 -3.76
C ALA A 329 25.55 2.91 -4.76
N LEU A 330 24.80 1.92 -4.29
CA LEU A 330 24.12 0.96 -5.17
C LEU A 330 22.78 1.56 -5.63
N LEU A 331 22.53 1.56 -6.93
CA LEU A 331 21.24 1.97 -7.48
C LEU A 331 20.27 0.77 -7.49
N PHE A 332 19.09 0.93 -6.90
CA PHE A 332 17.98 -0.01 -7.03
C PHE A 332 16.89 0.62 -7.90
N LEU A 333 16.63 0.02 -9.06
CA LEU A 333 15.85 0.64 -10.12
C LEU A 333 14.62 -0.22 -10.42
N ASP A 334 13.44 0.38 -10.32
CA ASP A 334 12.18 -0.26 -10.69
C ASP A 334 11.34 0.70 -11.57
N PRO A 335 11.81 1.03 -12.79
CA PRO A 335 11.10 1.94 -13.66
C PRO A 335 9.75 1.35 -14.08
N PRO A 336 8.77 2.19 -14.46
CA PRO A 336 7.58 1.70 -15.14
C PRO A 336 7.96 0.83 -16.33
N TYR A 337 7.41 -0.39 -16.41
CA TYR A 337 7.81 -1.34 -17.45
C TYR A 337 7.40 -0.87 -18.85
N LEU A 338 8.28 -1.10 -19.83
CA LEU A 338 7.97 -0.99 -21.24
C LEU A 338 6.75 -1.87 -21.57
N GLN A 339 5.73 -1.30 -22.21
CA GLN A 339 4.58 -2.06 -22.66
C GLN A 339 4.91 -2.77 -23.97
N GLU A 340 4.66 -4.09 -24.04
CA GLU A 340 4.82 -4.90 -25.26
C GLU A 340 4.18 -4.23 -26.49
N GLY A 341 4.95 -4.13 -27.57
CA GLY A 341 4.53 -3.51 -28.83
C GLY A 341 4.64 -2.00 -28.83
N GLY A 342 5.77 -1.46 -28.33
CA GLY A 342 6.12 -0.05 -28.07
C GLY A 342 5.91 0.99 -29.18
N SER A 343 5.14 0.69 -30.22
CA SER A 343 4.68 1.63 -31.26
C SER A 343 3.35 1.24 -31.94
N ARG A 344 2.74 0.07 -31.62
CA ARG A 344 1.63 -0.52 -32.41
C ARG A 344 0.34 -0.86 -31.66
N ARG A 345 0.13 -0.41 -30.42
CA ARG A 345 -1.16 -0.60 -29.76
C ARG A 345 -2.19 0.44 -30.23
N LYS A 346 -2.57 0.35 -31.52
CA LYS A 346 -3.67 1.12 -32.12
C LYS A 346 -5.03 0.71 -31.53
N GLU A 347 -5.89 1.72 -31.40
CA GLU A 347 -7.36 1.70 -31.31
C GLU A 347 -8.05 1.00 -30.11
N LYS A 348 -7.74 -0.25 -29.79
CA LYS A 348 -8.65 -1.10 -28.98
C LYS A 348 -8.73 -0.73 -27.49
N LEU A 349 -7.73 -0.02 -26.94
CA LEU A 349 -7.73 0.39 -25.53
C LEU A 349 -8.46 1.73 -25.27
N LYS A 350 -8.83 2.47 -26.33
CA LYS A 350 -9.62 3.71 -26.20
C LYS A 350 -11.05 3.43 -25.70
N ARG A 351 -11.60 2.24 -25.94
CA ARG A 351 -12.99 1.88 -25.57
C ARG A 351 -13.18 1.50 -24.09
N GLY A 352 -12.10 1.35 -23.31
CA GLY A 352 -12.15 0.87 -21.92
C GLY A 352 -11.67 1.85 -20.84
N GLY A 353 -11.39 3.11 -21.19
CA GLY A 353 -10.91 4.12 -20.22
C GLY A 353 -9.45 3.97 -19.77
N LEU A 354 -8.67 3.08 -20.40
CA LEU A 354 -7.23 2.88 -20.12
C LEU A 354 -6.31 3.83 -20.92
N SER A 355 -6.85 4.90 -21.53
CA SER A 355 -6.07 5.91 -22.25
C SER A 355 -5.32 6.90 -21.35
N GLN A 356 -5.54 6.84 -20.03
CA GLN A 356 -4.88 7.74 -19.08
C GLN A 356 -3.53 7.21 -18.62
N ALA A 357 -2.58 8.12 -18.40
CA ALA A 357 -1.29 7.83 -17.81
C ALA A 357 -1.46 7.04 -16.49
N ARG A 358 -0.71 5.95 -16.32
CA ARG A 358 -0.78 5.10 -15.11
C ARG A 358 0.12 5.60 -13.99
N TYR A 359 1.15 6.35 -14.34
CA TYR A 359 2.16 6.89 -13.42
C TYR A 359 2.27 8.41 -13.59
N ALA A 360 2.89 9.10 -12.63
CA ALA A 360 3.08 10.54 -12.69
C ALA A 360 4.03 10.97 -13.83
N CYS A 361 4.99 10.12 -14.20
CA CYS A 361 5.94 10.33 -15.29
C CYS A 361 5.32 10.27 -16.71
N GLY A 362 4.01 10.38 -16.85
CA GLY A 362 3.33 10.43 -18.15
C GLY A 362 2.83 9.08 -18.68
N PRO A 363 2.36 9.04 -19.96
CA PRO A 363 1.56 7.94 -20.47
C PRO A 363 2.25 6.59 -20.58
N ASN A 364 3.59 6.50 -20.52
CA ASN A 364 4.41 5.33 -20.17
C ASN A 364 5.88 5.79 -20.15
N PHE A 365 6.70 5.25 -19.24
CA PHE A 365 8.17 5.35 -19.36
C PHE A 365 8.54 4.60 -20.66
N GLY A 366 8.73 5.34 -21.74
CA GLY A 366 8.82 4.79 -23.09
C GLY A 366 10.19 4.23 -23.40
N LEU A 367 10.36 3.64 -24.59
CA LEU A 367 11.64 3.11 -25.03
C LEU A 367 12.75 4.16 -24.98
N GLN A 368 12.47 5.41 -25.37
CA GLN A 368 13.44 6.51 -25.26
C GLN A 368 13.95 6.73 -23.83
N ALA A 369 13.05 6.73 -22.83
CA ALA A 369 13.42 6.90 -21.44
C ALA A 369 14.20 5.68 -20.91
N HIS A 370 13.82 4.46 -21.32
CA HIS A 370 14.59 3.26 -21.01
C HIS A 370 15.99 3.28 -21.64
N THR A 371 16.13 3.75 -22.89
CA THR A 371 17.42 3.92 -23.57
C THR A 371 18.29 4.96 -22.87
N GLN A 372 17.71 6.09 -22.48
CA GLN A 372 18.41 7.11 -21.70
C GLN A 372 18.86 6.57 -20.34
N LEU A 373 18.02 5.76 -19.68
CA LEU A 373 18.36 5.13 -18.41
C LEU A 373 19.51 4.15 -18.61
N ARG A 374 19.45 3.30 -19.64
CA ARG A 374 20.52 2.37 -20.02
C ARG A 374 21.86 3.07 -20.29
N GLN A 375 21.83 4.21 -20.98
CA GLN A 375 23.01 5.04 -21.23
C GLN A 375 23.56 5.62 -19.93
N LEU A 376 22.70 6.13 -19.04
CA LEU A 376 23.15 6.64 -17.75
C LEU A 376 23.78 5.53 -16.88
N LEU A 377 23.19 4.33 -16.89
CA LEU A 377 23.70 3.19 -16.15
C LEU A 377 25.01 2.62 -16.71
N SER A 378 25.38 2.90 -17.96
CA SER A 378 26.70 2.51 -18.47
C SER A 378 27.85 3.22 -17.75
N THR A 379 27.57 4.40 -17.17
CA THR A 379 28.51 5.19 -16.38
C THR A 379 28.54 4.81 -14.90
N ARG A 380 27.70 3.84 -14.48
CA ARG A 380 27.55 3.44 -13.08
C ARG A 380 27.90 1.96 -12.95
N SER A 381 28.73 1.64 -11.96
CA SER A 381 29.19 0.25 -11.76
C SER A 381 28.25 -0.57 -10.86
N ARG A 382 27.47 0.06 -9.99
CA ARG A 382 26.69 -0.62 -8.93
C ARG A 382 25.20 -0.41 -9.10
N TRP A 383 24.51 -1.33 -9.75
CA TRP A 383 23.06 -1.21 -9.91
C TRP A 383 22.35 -2.55 -10.12
N ILE A 384 21.08 -2.56 -9.72
CA ILE A 384 20.10 -3.63 -9.94
C ILE A 384 18.89 -2.99 -10.60
N LEU A 385 18.41 -3.56 -11.70
CA LEU A 385 17.23 -3.08 -12.41
C LEU A 385 16.18 -4.18 -12.53
N CYS A 386 14.96 -3.87 -12.10
CA CYS A 386 13.79 -4.73 -12.31
C CYS A 386 13.08 -4.37 -13.60
N HIS A 387 12.66 -5.37 -14.38
CA HIS A 387 11.84 -5.15 -15.55
C HIS A 387 10.91 -6.33 -15.86
N SER A 388 9.89 -6.15 -16.69
CA SER A 388 9.23 -7.27 -17.37
C SER A 388 10.21 -7.97 -18.30
N ASP A 389 10.06 -9.28 -18.42
CA ASP A 389 10.77 -10.07 -19.42
C ASP A 389 10.15 -9.85 -20.82
N CYS A 390 10.80 -9.04 -21.65
CA CYS A 390 10.45 -8.87 -23.05
C CYS A 390 11.70 -8.71 -23.93
N GLN A 391 11.55 -9.02 -25.22
CA GLN A 391 12.67 -9.03 -26.16
C GLN A 391 13.39 -7.68 -26.23
N GLU A 392 12.65 -6.57 -26.31
CA GLU A 392 13.23 -5.23 -26.43
C GLU A 392 14.14 -4.89 -25.23
N ILE A 393 13.81 -5.40 -24.05
CA ILE A 393 14.56 -5.13 -22.82
C ILE A 393 15.77 -6.06 -22.71
N ARG A 394 15.63 -7.31 -23.15
CA ARG A 394 16.78 -8.23 -23.27
C ARG A 394 17.83 -7.68 -24.24
N GLU A 395 17.40 -7.14 -25.37
CA GLU A 395 18.28 -6.48 -26.34
C GLU A 395 18.92 -5.22 -25.76
N LEU A 396 18.13 -4.36 -25.11
CA LEU A 396 18.62 -3.09 -24.55
C LEU A 396 19.71 -3.28 -23.46
N TYR A 397 19.59 -4.35 -22.68
CA TYR A 397 20.52 -4.68 -21.60
C TYR A 397 21.42 -5.88 -21.94
N ALA A 398 21.58 -6.21 -23.23
CA ALA A 398 22.49 -7.24 -23.67
C ALA A 398 23.92 -7.02 -23.11
N GLY A 399 24.55 -8.11 -22.68
CA GLY A 399 25.86 -8.10 -22.03
C GLY A 399 25.83 -7.95 -20.50
N TYR A 400 24.67 -7.70 -19.89
CA TYR A 400 24.50 -7.79 -18.43
C TYR A 400 23.92 -9.13 -18.01
N HIS A 401 24.17 -9.50 -16.75
CA HIS A 401 23.59 -10.70 -16.17
C HIS A 401 22.10 -10.47 -15.88
N MET A 402 21.27 -11.46 -16.22
CA MET A 402 19.81 -11.39 -16.05
C MET A 402 19.31 -12.61 -15.29
N VAL A 403 18.61 -12.38 -14.18
CA VAL A 403 17.95 -13.43 -13.38
C VAL A 403 16.46 -13.37 -13.64
N GLU A 404 15.90 -14.47 -14.14
CA GLU A 404 14.46 -14.61 -14.38
C GLU A 404 13.71 -14.96 -13.10
N TYR A 405 12.54 -14.35 -12.91
CA TYR A 405 11.65 -14.72 -11.81
C TYR A 405 10.18 -14.53 -12.18
N GLY A 406 9.32 -15.27 -11.48
CA GLY A 406 7.88 -15.18 -11.63
C GLY A 406 7.24 -14.26 -10.58
N GLN A 407 6.37 -13.35 -11.01
CA GLN A 407 5.42 -12.69 -10.11
C GLN A 407 4.01 -13.28 -10.25
N GLY A 408 3.46 -13.71 -9.12
CA GLY A 408 2.08 -14.17 -9.03
C GLY A 408 1.13 -12.99 -9.13
N CYS A 409 0.34 -12.92 -10.20
CA CYS A 409 -0.59 -11.83 -10.38
C CYS A 409 -1.72 -11.88 -9.32
N ALA A 410 -1.87 -10.83 -8.51
CA ALA A 410 -2.96 -10.74 -7.52
C ALA A 410 -4.37 -10.62 -8.13
N GLN A 411 -4.51 -10.68 -9.46
CA GLN A 411 -5.75 -10.38 -10.20
C GLN A 411 -6.88 -11.41 -10.07
N GLY A 412 -6.71 -12.53 -9.35
CA GLY A 412 -7.72 -13.61 -9.29
C GLY A 412 -8.55 -13.76 -8.01
N ARG A 413 -8.20 -13.13 -6.88
CA ARG A 413 -8.79 -13.52 -5.56
C ARG A 413 -10.08 -12.81 -5.15
N ALA A 414 -10.62 -11.92 -5.98
CA ALA A 414 -11.86 -11.22 -5.66
C ALA A 414 -13.06 -11.87 -6.37
N GLY A 415 -13.72 -12.83 -5.70
CA GLY A 415 -15.12 -13.15 -6.00
C GLY A 415 -15.47 -14.59 -6.40
N GLN A 416 -14.82 -15.63 -5.85
CA GLN A 416 -15.30 -17.00 -6.07
C GLN A 416 -15.51 -17.71 -4.74
N GLY A 417 -16.76 -18.09 -4.48
CA GLY A 417 -17.17 -18.85 -3.30
C GLY A 417 -16.60 -20.28 -3.32
N PRO A 418 -16.68 -21.01 -2.20
CA PRO A 418 -16.00 -22.29 -2.00
C PRO A 418 -16.46 -23.43 -2.93
N ALA A 419 -17.53 -23.26 -3.71
CA ALA A 419 -18.08 -24.29 -4.59
C ALA A 419 -17.36 -24.45 -5.94
N ALA A 420 -16.55 -23.47 -6.39
CA ALA A 420 -15.87 -23.52 -7.69
C ALA A 420 -14.47 -24.18 -7.64
N ALA A 421 -14.03 -24.66 -6.48
CA ALA A 421 -12.68 -25.20 -6.29
C ALA A 421 -12.46 -26.63 -6.81
N LYS A 422 -13.50 -27.30 -7.36
CA LYS A 422 -13.44 -28.72 -7.76
C LYS A 422 -13.42 -29.00 -9.27
N ALA A 423 -13.41 -27.98 -10.12
CA ALA A 423 -13.38 -28.19 -11.57
C ALA A 423 -12.44 -27.20 -12.24
N ARG A 424 -11.13 -27.45 -12.19
CA ARG A 424 -10.16 -26.76 -13.06
C ARG A 424 -8.84 -27.53 -13.18
N THR A 425 -8.85 -28.56 -14.01
CA THR A 425 -7.68 -29.04 -14.75
C THR A 425 -7.53 -28.15 -15.99
N GLY A 426 -6.75 -27.07 -15.87
CA GLY A 426 -6.42 -26.11 -16.95
C GLY A 426 -5.09 -25.43 -16.61
N PRO A 427 -4.38 -24.85 -17.61
CA PRO A 427 -2.93 -24.63 -17.52
C PRO A 427 -2.57 -23.63 -16.42
N ALA A 428 -1.35 -23.79 -15.91
CA ALA A 428 -0.73 -23.07 -14.81
C ALA A 428 -1.17 -21.60 -14.71
N GLU A 429 -1.47 -21.19 -13.48
CA GLU A 429 -1.62 -19.80 -13.02
C GLU A 429 -0.69 -18.87 -13.82
N THR A 430 -1.22 -17.81 -14.46
CA THR A 430 -0.46 -16.94 -15.37
C THR A 430 0.58 -16.12 -14.61
N VAL A 431 1.73 -16.74 -14.34
CA VAL A 431 2.91 -16.11 -13.75
C VAL A 431 3.46 -15.10 -14.76
N ARG A 432 3.56 -13.84 -14.37
CA ARG A 432 4.26 -12.83 -15.18
C ARG A 432 5.75 -13.06 -15.02
N ARG A 433 6.47 -13.20 -16.13
CA ARG A 433 7.93 -13.30 -16.13
C ARG A 433 8.53 -11.91 -16.01
N GLU A 434 9.44 -11.75 -15.06
CA GLU A 434 10.17 -10.53 -14.79
C GLU A 434 11.68 -10.85 -14.75
N LEU A 435 12.49 -9.81 -14.94
CA LEU A 435 13.95 -9.85 -14.96
C LEU A 435 14.50 -9.01 -13.82
N LEU A 436 15.52 -9.53 -13.14
CA LEU A 436 16.52 -8.75 -12.42
C LEU A 436 17.76 -8.65 -13.28
N ILE A 437 18.05 -7.45 -13.76
CA ILE A 437 19.22 -7.13 -14.57
C ILE A 437 20.28 -6.57 -13.62
N LEU A 438 21.45 -7.19 -13.61
CA LEU A 438 22.53 -6.89 -12.66
C LEU A 438 23.70 -6.27 -13.41
N SER A 439 24.28 -5.21 -12.85
CA SER A 439 25.60 -4.76 -13.29
C SER A 439 26.65 -5.84 -13.02
N SER A 440 27.76 -5.85 -13.77
CA SER A 440 28.82 -6.86 -13.60
C SER A 440 29.33 -6.92 -12.16
N TRP A 441 29.51 -5.76 -11.52
CA TRP A 441 29.94 -5.67 -10.12
C TRP A 441 28.99 -6.38 -9.15
N VAL A 442 27.67 -6.25 -9.37
CA VAL A 442 26.67 -6.93 -8.54
C VAL A 442 26.63 -8.42 -8.85
N ALA A 443 26.67 -8.80 -10.12
CA ALA A 443 26.62 -10.19 -10.54
C ALA A 443 27.79 -11.01 -9.96
N GLU A 444 29.00 -10.46 -9.95
CA GLU A 444 30.19 -11.10 -9.35
C GLU A 444 30.10 -11.36 -7.84
N ARG A 445 29.21 -10.62 -7.15
CA ARG A 445 29.06 -10.65 -5.68
C ARG A 445 27.74 -11.26 -5.23
N ALA A 446 26.83 -11.50 -6.16
CA ALA A 446 25.58 -12.16 -5.86
C ALA A 446 25.83 -13.65 -5.58
N PRO A 447 25.06 -14.27 -4.68
CA PRO A 447 25.17 -15.71 -4.43
C PRO A 447 25.04 -16.52 -5.72
N CYS A 448 25.94 -17.48 -5.95
CA CYS A 448 25.95 -18.30 -7.17
C CYS A 448 24.60 -18.98 -7.44
N GLU A 449 23.88 -19.39 -6.40
CA GLU A 449 22.55 -20.03 -6.50
C GLU A 449 21.51 -19.15 -7.21
N LEU A 450 21.66 -17.83 -7.18
CA LEU A 450 20.76 -16.90 -7.90
C LEU A 450 21.18 -16.70 -9.36
N LEU A 451 22.44 -17.01 -9.69
CA LEU A 451 23.02 -16.82 -11.02
C LEU A 451 22.84 -18.07 -11.90
N VAL A 452 22.55 -19.23 -11.29
CA VAL A 452 22.22 -20.48 -11.98
C VAL A 452 20.71 -20.53 -12.21
N GLY A 453 20.23 -19.73 -13.16
CA GLY A 453 18.81 -19.52 -13.41
C GLY A 453 18.40 -19.65 -14.87
N GLY A 454 18.99 -20.60 -15.60
CA GLY A 454 18.52 -21.05 -16.92
C GLY A 454 17.94 -22.45 -16.82
N GLY A 455 16.66 -22.55 -16.49
CA GLY A 455 15.86 -23.78 -16.64
C GLY A 455 15.89 -24.79 -15.48
N ALA A 456 15.01 -24.61 -14.49
CA ALA A 456 14.28 -25.70 -13.83
C ALA A 456 13.16 -25.09 -12.98
N GLY A 457 12.01 -25.76 -12.95
CA GLY A 457 10.74 -25.24 -12.46
C GLY A 457 10.71 -24.80 -11.01
N ALA A 458 9.75 -23.92 -10.74
CA ALA A 458 9.38 -23.43 -9.43
C ALA A 458 9.11 -24.58 -8.45
N GLU A 459 9.97 -24.75 -7.46
CA GLU A 459 9.60 -25.27 -6.15
C GLU A 459 10.57 -24.79 -5.06
N ALA A 460 10.01 -24.48 -3.90
CA ALA A 460 10.65 -24.00 -2.67
C ALA A 460 11.20 -22.55 -2.65
N ALA A 461 10.39 -21.64 -2.11
CA ALA A 461 10.90 -20.43 -1.48
C ALA A 461 11.95 -20.82 -0.40
N PRO A 462 13.11 -20.17 -0.33
CA PRO A 462 14.12 -20.52 0.66
C PRO A 462 13.53 -20.29 2.06
N GLN A 463 13.53 -21.35 2.87
CA GLN A 463 13.16 -21.26 4.27
C GLN A 463 14.11 -20.27 4.95
N LEU A 464 13.56 -19.26 5.60
CA LEU A 464 14.28 -18.32 6.46
C LEU A 464 15.17 -19.12 7.43
N LEU A 465 16.48 -19.17 7.16
CA LEU A 465 17.43 -19.70 8.12
C LEU A 465 17.34 -18.86 9.40
N PRO A 466 17.22 -19.48 10.58
CA PRO A 466 17.15 -18.75 11.82
C PRO A 466 18.46 -17.97 12.03
N THR A 467 18.32 -16.68 12.28
CA THR A 467 19.42 -15.78 12.64
C THR A 467 20.26 -16.40 13.76
N ARG A 468 21.46 -16.90 13.41
CA ARG A 468 22.48 -17.26 14.41
C ARG A 468 22.86 -15.97 15.12
N ARG A 469 22.41 -15.80 16.36
CA ARG A 469 22.99 -14.82 17.28
C ARG A 469 24.46 -15.19 17.44
N LEU A 470 25.35 -14.37 16.88
CA LEU A 470 26.76 -14.36 17.23
C LEU A 470 26.85 -14.04 18.73
N ARG A 471 27.10 -15.06 19.55
CA ARG A 471 27.64 -14.86 20.90
C ARG A 471 29.09 -14.45 20.70
N GLN A 472 29.40 -13.16 20.88
CA GLN A 472 30.76 -12.75 21.14
C GLN A 472 31.17 -13.36 22.49
N LYS A 473 32.12 -14.30 22.45
CA LYS A 473 32.91 -14.67 23.62
C LYS A 473 33.88 -13.52 23.84
N THR A 474 33.70 -12.77 24.92
CA THR A 474 34.76 -11.94 25.49
C THR A 474 35.79 -12.87 26.11
N SER A 475 36.98 -12.90 25.53
CA SER A 475 38.19 -13.44 26.14
C SER A 475 39.26 -12.36 26.06
N LEU A 476 39.36 -11.60 27.15
CA LEU A 476 40.57 -11.24 27.90
C LEU A 476 40.15 -10.27 29.00
#